data_AF-A0AAP8QC82-F1
#
_entry.id   AF-A0AAP8QC82-F1
#
_cell.length_a   1.000
_cell.length_b   1.000
_cell.length_c   1.000
_cell.angle_alpha   90.00
_cell.angle_beta   90.00
_cell.angle_gamma   90.00
#
_symmetry.space_group_name_H-M   'P 1'
#
loop_
_entity.id
_entity.type
_entity.pdbx_description
1 polymer ?
#
loop_
_entity_poly.entity_id
_entity_poly.type
_entity_poly.pdbx_seq_one_letter_code
_entity_poly.pdbx_strand_id
1 'polypeptide(L)'
;MALFASISIGILVIMIASPFFYVVNMGEKTNLFTRFMVEEQKEKKEKRLFSRDQRIILWMTEPKRLDALARRLGFDLLRVDRQLQRLRWKTKVEEWFVLKALGALFLGCAVFLLGYRYLRDGEVDIFQKIGLILSLLLYFSPNLIINWYDKRAQREIEVQIPIFFSIVLALVEAGMPVHSAMSKAASRYPKRLGQEIARLEVEQKRYGNWRKALEELALRWELASFLSIVTDIQEAVTKGTSIAHLLRMHIEEQLRREEDQMTNEVNRMSVRLLPLVVLFMGVPLMFLVLGPSFIGIKNQL
;
A
#
# COMPACT_ATOMS: atom_id res chain seq x y z
N MET A 1 -8.19 37.22 19.13
CA MET A 1 -7.79 36.78 17.77
C MET A 1 -6.74 35.67 17.80
N ALA A 2 -5.60 35.82 18.50
CA ALA A 2 -4.56 34.78 18.58
C ALA A 2 -4.99 33.44 19.25
N LEU A 3 -5.89 33.50 20.25
CA LEU A 3 -6.40 32.30 20.92
C LEU A 3 -7.26 31.41 20.00
N PHE A 4 -8.05 32.00 19.10
CA PHE A 4 -8.85 31.24 18.12
C PHE A 4 -7.98 30.55 17.07
N ALA A 5 -6.88 31.18 16.65
CA ALA A 5 -5.90 30.56 15.76
C ALA A 5 -5.20 29.36 16.44
N SER A 6 -4.81 29.48 17.70
CA SER A 6 -4.18 28.39 18.47
C SER A 6 -5.12 27.19 18.67
N ILE A 7 -6.39 27.43 18.98
CA ILE A 7 -7.41 26.39 19.13
C ILE A 7 -7.68 25.67 17.79
N SER A 8 -7.74 26.42 16.68
CA SER A 8 -7.93 25.83 15.35
C SER A 8 -6.77 24.92 14.93
N ILE A 9 -5.53 25.28 15.29
CA ILE A 9 -4.33 24.47 15.06
C ILE A 9 -4.37 23.21 15.91
N GLY A 10 -4.78 23.31 17.18
CA GLY A 10 -4.95 22.16 18.07
C GLY A 10 -5.99 21.16 17.55
N ILE A 11 -7.13 21.65 17.06
CA ILE A 11 -8.18 20.81 16.46
C ILE A 11 -7.68 20.15 15.17
N LEU A 12 -6.93 20.90 14.35
CA LEU A 12 -6.30 20.36 13.15
C LEU A 12 -5.35 19.21 13.50
N VAL A 13 -4.45 19.40 14.46
CA VAL A 13 -3.48 18.39 14.92
C VAL A 13 -4.17 17.15 15.46
N ILE A 14 -5.25 17.30 16.23
CA ILE A 14 -6.05 16.19 16.75
C ILE A 14 -6.77 15.46 15.60
N MET A 15 -7.27 16.18 14.58
CA MET A 15 -7.85 15.57 13.37
C MET A 15 -6.83 14.85 12.49
N ILE A 16 -5.56 15.29 12.46
CA ILE A 16 -4.49 14.57 11.74
C ILE A 16 -4.09 13.31 12.52
N ALA A 17 -4.02 13.42 13.85
CA ALA A 17 -3.59 12.34 14.73
C ALA A 17 -4.65 11.24 14.91
N SER A 18 -5.94 11.57 14.89
CA SER A 18 -7.02 10.60 15.06
C SER A 18 -7.04 9.46 14.02
N PRO A 19 -6.97 9.71 12.69
CA PRO A 19 -6.92 8.65 11.70
C PRO A 19 -5.57 7.91 11.75
N PHE A 20 -4.47 8.59 12.08
CA PHE A 20 -3.17 7.95 12.26
C PHE A 20 -3.18 6.97 13.45
N PHE A 21 -3.77 7.37 14.58
CA PHE A 21 -3.88 6.54 15.78
C PHE A 21 -4.83 5.36 15.56
N TYR A 22 -5.94 5.56 14.84
CA TYR A 22 -6.87 4.48 14.50
C TYR A 22 -6.26 3.43 13.56
N VAL A 23 -5.42 3.86 12.60
CA VAL A 23 -4.76 2.99 11.63
C VAL A 23 -3.55 2.27 12.23
N VAL A 24 -2.73 2.95 13.05
CA VAL A 24 -1.56 2.36 13.70
C VAL A 24 -1.97 1.33 14.75
N ASN A 25 -3.05 1.56 15.50
CA ASN A 25 -3.50 0.64 16.54
C ASN A 25 -4.16 -0.65 15.99
N MET A 26 -4.52 -0.71 14.70
CA MET A 26 -4.92 -1.97 14.03
C MET A 26 -3.73 -2.78 13.49
N GLY A 27 -2.52 -2.23 13.52
CA GLY A 27 -1.29 -2.89 13.06
C GLY A 27 -0.64 -3.83 14.06
N GLU A 28 -1.23 -4.02 15.25
CA GLU A 28 -0.61 -4.83 16.31
C GLU A 28 -0.87 -6.33 16.13
N LYS A 29 0.12 -6.95 15.49
CA LYS A 29 0.52 -8.37 15.52
C LYS A 29 -0.14 -9.20 16.63
N THR A 30 -1.16 -9.98 16.31
CA THR A 30 -1.52 -11.16 17.10
C THR A 30 -2.08 -12.27 16.20
N ASN A 31 -1.68 -13.52 16.48
CA ASN A 31 -1.88 -14.71 15.64
C ASN A 31 -3.34 -14.88 15.16
N LEU A 32 -3.53 -14.68 13.86
CA LEU A 32 -4.83 -14.66 13.18
C LEU A 32 -5.46 -16.07 13.07
N PHE A 33 -4.64 -17.13 13.07
CA PHE A 33 -5.08 -18.53 12.93
C PHE A 33 -6.01 -18.98 14.07
N THR A 34 -5.77 -18.50 15.30
CA THR A 34 -6.59 -18.85 16.47
C THR A 34 -7.94 -18.12 16.48
N ARG A 35 -8.04 -16.97 15.81
CA ARG A 35 -9.31 -16.24 15.68
C ARG A 35 -10.22 -16.81 14.61
N PHE A 36 -9.70 -17.30 13.48
CA PHE A 36 -10.57 -17.80 12.39
C PHE A 36 -11.54 -18.91 12.83
N MET A 37 -11.12 -19.84 13.69
CA MET A 37 -12.00 -20.88 14.24
C MET A 37 -13.02 -20.35 15.27
N VAL A 38 -12.71 -19.23 15.93
CA VAL A 38 -13.56 -18.61 16.97
C VAL A 38 -14.52 -17.55 16.38
N GLU A 39 -14.13 -16.90 15.27
CA GLU A 39 -14.89 -15.84 14.59
C GLU A 39 -16.06 -16.40 13.78
N GLU A 40 -15.95 -17.63 13.25
CA GLU A 40 -17.05 -18.32 12.55
C GLU A 40 -18.27 -18.57 13.46
N GLN A 41 -18.06 -18.74 14.78
CA GLN A 41 -19.15 -18.85 15.75
C GLN A 41 -19.75 -17.49 16.16
N LYS A 42 -18.96 -16.40 16.15
CA LYS A 42 -19.46 -15.04 16.46
C LYS A 42 -20.25 -14.44 15.31
N GLU A 43 -19.87 -14.70 14.06
CA GLU A 43 -20.52 -14.13 12.87
C GLU A 43 -22.00 -14.56 12.73
N LYS A 44 -22.37 -15.76 13.21
CA LYS A 44 -23.77 -16.22 13.29
C LYS A 44 -24.59 -15.55 14.40
N LYS A 45 -23.96 -15.16 15.51
CA LYS A 45 -24.62 -14.44 16.63
C LYS A 45 -24.72 -12.93 16.35
N GLU A 46 -23.72 -12.36 15.68
CA GLU A 46 -23.64 -10.92 15.40
C GLU A 46 -24.59 -10.49 14.26
N LYS A 47 -24.83 -11.37 13.27
CA LYS A 47 -25.88 -11.19 12.24
C LYS A 47 -27.29 -11.06 12.82
N ARG A 48 -27.56 -11.51 14.06
CA ARG A 48 -28.85 -11.30 14.74
C ARG A 48 -28.94 -9.97 15.47
N LEU A 49 -27.83 -9.43 15.99
CA LEU A 49 -27.82 -8.16 16.73
C LEU A 49 -27.78 -6.91 15.82
N PHE A 50 -27.17 -7.00 14.64
CA PHE A 50 -27.03 -5.87 13.71
C PHE A 50 -28.30 -5.50 12.92
N SER A 51 -29.44 -6.15 13.18
CA SER A 51 -30.71 -5.87 12.50
C SER A 51 -31.48 -4.66 13.05
N ARG A 52 -30.98 -3.99 14.12
CA ARG A 52 -31.82 -3.11 14.92
C ARG A 52 -31.43 -1.63 14.94
N ASP A 53 -30.25 -1.25 14.47
CA ASP A 53 -29.79 0.14 14.54
C ASP A 53 -29.19 0.66 13.22
N GLN A 54 -29.93 0.41 12.14
CA GLN A 54 -29.53 0.74 10.78
C GLN A 54 -30.60 1.60 10.09
N ARG A 55 -30.97 2.73 10.70
CA ARG A 55 -31.94 3.68 10.09
C ARG A 55 -31.51 5.16 10.05
N ILE A 56 -30.43 5.58 10.71
CA ILE A 56 -30.12 7.01 10.80
C ILE A 56 -29.11 7.48 9.73
N ILE A 57 -28.28 6.60 9.18
CA ILE A 57 -27.20 7.00 8.24
C ILE A 57 -27.50 6.63 6.77
N LEU A 58 -28.60 5.92 6.50
CA LEU A 58 -28.90 5.34 5.19
C LEU A 58 -29.61 6.27 4.18
N TRP A 59 -29.83 7.55 4.52
CA TRP A 59 -30.54 8.49 3.64
C TRP A 59 -29.63 9.51 2.92
N MET A 60 -28.35 9.64 3.28
CA MET A 60 -27.48 10.68 2.70
C MET A 60 -26.46 10.21 1.64
N THR A 61 -26.30 8.92 1.38
CA THR A 61 -25.29 8.43 0.40
C THR A 61 -25.92 7.64 -0.75
N GLU A 62 -26.56 8.37 -1.66
CA GLU A 62 -26.75 7.88 -3.03
C GLU A 62 -25.37 7.73 -3.71
N PRO A 63 -24.98 6.53 -4.18
CA PRO A 63 -23.64 6.26 -4.71
C PRO A 63 -23.26 7.15 -5.90
N LYS A 64 -24.24 7.54 -6.72
CA LYS A 64 -24.02 8.36 -7.93
C LYS A 64 -23.62 9.81 -7.64
N ARG A 65 -24.05 10.39 -6.50
CA ARG A 65 -23.73 11.78 -6.13
C ARG A 65 -22.36 11.89 -5.47
N LEU A 66 -21.97 10.88 -4.69
CA LEU A 66 -20.64 10.76 -4.12
C LEU A 66 -19.57 10.61 -5.20
N ASP A 67 -19.81 9.79 -6.23
CA ASP A 67 -18.89 9.63 -7.37
C ASP A 67 -18.67 10.93 -8.16
N ALA A 68 -19.67 11.82 -8.22
CA ALA A 68 -19.54 13.11 -8.88
C ALA A 68 -18.75 14.12 -8.02
N LEU A 69 -18.98 14.14 -6.70
CA LEU A 69 -18.26 15.00 -5.76
C LEU A 69 -16.81 14.56 -5.56
N ALA A 70 -16.55 13.27 -5.50
CA ALA A 70 -15.20 12.73 -5.36
C ALA A 70 -14.34 13.01 -6.60
N ARG A 71 -14.90 12.91 -7.81
CA ARG A 71 -14.20 13.33 -9.03
C ARG A 71 -13.88 14.82 -9.05
N ARG A 72 -14.77 15.69 -8.56
CA ARG A 72 -14.50 17.13 -8.38
C ARG A 72 -13.41 17.41 -7.34
N LEU A 73 -13.28 16.57 -6.32
CA LEU A 73 -12.24 16.63 -5.29
C LEU A 73 -11.01 15.79 -5.65
N GLY A 74 -10.84 15.34 -6.91
CA GLY A 74 -9.69 14.53 -7.35
C GLY A 74 -9.46 13.27 -6.50
N PHE A 75 -10.53 12.61 -6.06
CA PHE A 75 -10.50 11.37 -5.29
C PHE A 75 -11.19 10.25 -6.07
N ASP A 76 -10.42 9.22 -6.44
CA ASP A 76 -10.97 8.04 -7.10
C ASP A 76 -11.52 7.07 -6.04
N LEU A 77 -12.83 7.15 -5.76
CA LEU A 77 -13.53 6.25 -4.83
C LEU A 77 -13.30 4.77 -5.19
N LEU A 78 -13.31 4.44 -6.48
CA LEU A 78 -13.07 3.09 -6.99
C LEU A 78 -11.63 2.60 -6.74
N ARG A 79 -10.65 3.50 -6.69
CA ARG A 79 -9.27 3.13 -6.34
C ARG A 79 -9.19 2.81 -4.86
N VAL A 80 -9.75 3.68 -4.01
CA VAL A 80 -9.71 3.51 -2.57
C VAL A 80 -10.54 2.31 -2.11
N ASP A 81 -11.69 2.04 -2.73
CA ASP A 81 -12.47 0.83 -2.47
C ASP A 81 -11.66 -0.44 -2.77
N ARG A 82 -10.99 -0.50 -3.92
CA ARG A 82 -10.11 -1.63 -4.26
C ARG A 82 -8.95 -1.77 -3.27
N GLN A 83 -8.34 -0.67 -2.86
CA GLN A 83 -7.26 -0.66 -1.86
C GLN A 83 -7.75 -1.12 -0.48
N LEU A 84 -8.94 -0.69 -0.05
CA LEU A 84 -9.54 -1.13 1.20
C LEU A 84 -9.94 -2.60 1.16
N GLN A 85 -10.45 -3.08 0.02
CA GLN A 85 -10.73 -4.50 -0.19
C GLN A 85 -9.45 -5.35 -0.18
N ARG A 86 -8.33 -4.85 -0.74
CA ARG A 86 -7.00 -5.49 -0.62
C ARG A 86 -6.48 -5.50 0.81
N LEU A 87 -6.58 -4.38 1.52
CA LEU A 87 -6.15 -4.26 2.90
C LEU A 87 -7.09 -4.99 3.88
N ARG A 88 -8.30 -5.32 3.42
CA ARG A 88 -9.40 -5.94 4.19
C ARG A 88 -9.69 -5.21 5.50
N TRP A 89 -9.56 -3.90 5.48
CA TRP A 89 -9.98 -3.06 6.60
C TRP A 89 -11.50 -3.02 6.66
N LYS A 90 -12.07 -3.08 7.87
CA LYS A 90 -13.53 -3.03 8.10
C LYS A 90 -14.13 -1.62 7.85
N THR A 91 -13.29 -0.64 7.54
CA THR A 91 -13.68 0.75 7.31
C THR A 91 -14.33 0.90 5.94
N LYS A 92 -15.44 1.64 5.90
CA LYS A 92 -16.14 1.91 4.64
C LYS A 92 -15.39 2.99 3.85
N VAL A 93 -15.43 2.92 2.52
CA VAL A 93 -14.91 3.96 1.61
C VAL A 93 -15.45 5.34 1.97
N GLU A 94 -16.69 5.37 2.46
CA GLU A 94 -17.40 6.57 2.91
C GLU A 94 -16.67 7.28 4.06
N GLU A 95 -16.04 6.57 5.00
CA GLU A 95 -15.32 7.17 6.13
C GLU A 95 -14.06 7.93 5.67
N TRP A 96 -13.35 7.36 4.70
CA TRP A 96 -12.18 7.99 4.08
C TRP A 96 -12.56 9.16 3.18
N PHE A 97 -13.70 9.06 2.48
CA PHE A 97 -14.25 10.17 1.71
C PHE A 97 -14.64 11.34 2.61
N VAL A 98 -15.33 11.07 3.73
CA VAL A 98 -15.69 12.10 4.72
C VAL A 98 -14.44 12.77 5.27
N LEU A 99 -13.39 12.01 5.61
CA LEU A 99 -12.12 12.56 6.07
C LEU A 99 -11.49 13.51 5.05
N LYS A 100 -11.48 13.14 3.77
CA LYS A 100 -10.95 13.99 2.70
C LYS A 100 -11.84 15.22 2.45
N ALA A 101 -13.16 15.06 2.48
CA ALA A 101 -14.11 16.15 2.29
C ALA A 101 -14.01 17.19 3.42
N LEU A 102 -13.81 16.74 4.67
CA LEU A 102 -13.55 17.60 5.81
C LEU A 102 -12.22 18.36 5.65
N GLY A 103 -11.17 17.67 5.19
CA GLY A 103 -9.89 18.31 4.86
C GLY A 103 -10.01 19.35 3.74
N ALA A 104 -10.82 19.09 2.70
CA ALA A 104 -11.08 20.02 1.61
C ALA A 104 -11.86 21.26 2.09
N LEU A 105 -12.85 21.07 2.97
CA LEU A 105 -13.61 22.17 3.56
C LEU A 105 -12.71 23.05 4.43
N PHE A 106 -11.82 22.44 5.22
CA PHE A 106 -10.85 23.18 6.02
C PHE A 106 -9.87 23.97 5.15
N LEU A 107 -9.44 23.39 4.03
CA LEU A 107 -8.56 24.05 3.05
C LEU A 107 -9.27 25.22 2.38
N GLY A 108 -10.52 25.04 1.96
CA GLY A 108 -11.35 26.12 1.42
C GLY A 108 -11.54 27.25 2.42
N CYS A 109 -11.80 26.94 3.69
CA CYS A 109 -11.92 27.94 4.75
C CYS A 109 -10.61 28.68 5.01
N ALA A 110 -9.47 27.97 5.01
CA ALA A 110 -8.15 28.58 5.20
C ALA A 110 -7.80 29.53 4.04
N VAL A 111 -8.03 29.12 2.79
CA VAL A 111 -7.80 29.95 1.60
C VAL A 111 -8.73 31.16 1.58
N PHE A 112 -10.01 30.99 1.96
CA PHE A 112 -10.97 32.08 2.01
C PHE A 112 -10.60 33.13 3.06
N LEU A 113 -10.21 32.70 4.27
CA LEU A 113 -9.76 33.60 5.33
C LEU A 113 -8.49 34.36 4.93
N LEU A 114 -7.55 33.69 4.24
CA LEU A 114 -6.34 34.32 3.71
C LEU A 114 -6.65 35.36 2.64
N GLY A 115 -7.53 35.02 1.68
CA GLY A 115 -7.95 35.94 0.62
C GLY A 115 -8.66 37.17 1.18
N TYR A 116 -9.55 36.98 2.16
CA TYR A 116 -10.24 38.08 2.83
C TYR A 116 -9.29 39.02 3.56
N ARG A 117 -8.25 38.49 4.24
CA ARG A 117 -7.25 39.31 4.93
C ARG A 117 -6.29 40.00 3.99
N TYR A 118 -5.87 39.33 2.92
CA TYR A 118 -5.01 39.92 1.89
C TYR A 118 -5.67 41.16 1.25
N LEU A 119 -6.99 41.10 1.02
CA LEU A 119 -7.75 42.23 0.48
C LEU A 119 -7.94 43.39 1.47
N ARG A 120 -7.86 43.14 2.78
CA ARG A 120 -8.11 44.14 3.84
C ARG A 120 -6.83 44.83 4.33
N ASP A 121 -5.81 44.04 4.65
CA ASP A 121 -4.63 44.51 5.39
C ASP A 121 -3.33 44.40 4.56
N GLY A 122 -3.34 43.71 3.40
CA GLY A 122 -2.18 43.53 2.52
C GLY A 122 -1.05 42.63 3.07
N GLU A 123 -0.99 42.43 4.39
CA GLU A 123 0.01 41.61 5.06
C GLU A 123 -0.53 40.23 5.46
N VAL A 124 0.27 39.19 5.19
CA VAL A 124 -0.05 37.80 5.51
C VAL A 124 0.87 37.30 6.63
N ASP A 125 0.29 37.09 7.80
CA ASP A 125 0.98 36.63 9.01
C ASP A 125 1.56 35.19 8.85
N ILE A 126 2.62 34.87 9.59
CA ILE A 126 3.30 33.57 9.56
C ILE A 126 2.37 32.44 10.02
N PHE A 127 1.55 32.68 11.03
CA PHE A 127 0.57 31.70 11.53
C PHE A 127 -0.45 31.27 10.45
N GLN A 128 -0.79 32.22 9.58
CA GLN A 128 -1.71 32.04 8.47
C GLN A 128 -1.09 31.18 7.35
N LYS A 129 0.20 31.37 7.07
CA LYS A 129 0.97 30.52 6.13
C LYS A 129 1.11 29.09 6.67
N ILE A 130 1.39 28.94 7.97
CA ILE A 130 1.46 27.62 8.63
C ILE A 130 0.11 26.90 8.57
N GLY A 131 -1.00 27.61 8.83
CA GLY A 131 -2.35 27.06 8.72
C GLY A 131 -2.68 26.54 7.31
N LEU A 132 -2.25 27.25 6.27
CA LEU A 132 -2.41 26.80 4.88
C LEU A 132 -1.63 25.51 4.61
N ILE A 133 -0.36 25.45 5.02
CA ILE A 133 0.49 24.27 4.85
C ILE A 133 -0.10 23.07 5.59
N LEU A 134 -0.57 23.26 6.83
CA LEU A 134 -1.16 22.20 7.64
C LEU A 134 -2.48 21.69 7.04
N SER A 135 -3.31 22.58 6.50
CA SER A 135 -4.54 22.19 5.82
C SER A 135 -4.27 21.46 4.50
N LEU A 136 -3.22 21.85 3.78
CA LEU A 136 -2.76 21.17 2.57
C LEU A 136 -2.30 19.74 2.92
N LEU A 137 -1.48 19.59 3.96
CA LEU A 137 -1.04 18.29 4.46
C LEU A 137 -2.22 17.40 4.87
N LEU A 138 -3.22 17.94 5.55
CA LEU A 138 -4.40 17.17 5.95
C LEU A 138 -5.21 16.68 4.74
N TYR A 139 -5.33 17.49 3.70
CA TYR A 139 -6.03 17.09 2.47
C TYR A 139 -5.31 15.95 1.72
N PHE A 140 -3.96 15.94 1.72
CA PHE A 140 -3.18 14.89 1.06
C PHE A 140 -2.96 13.64 1.92
N SER A 141 -2.98 13.77 3.24
CA SER A 141 -2.70 12.70 4.21
C SER A 141 -3.47 11.39 3.94
N PRO A 142 -4.81 11.41 3.73
CA PRO A 142 -5.58 10.19 3.50
C PRO A 142 -5.09 9.36 2.30
N ASN A 143 -4.82 10.03 1.18
CA ASN A 143 -4.32 9.39 -0.03
C ASN A 143 -2.94 8.76 0.17
N LEU A 144 -2.05 9.46 0.89
CA LEU A 144 -0.69 9.01 1.12
C LEU A 144 -0.67 7.78 2.04
N ILE A 145 -1.46 7.80 3.12
CA ILE A 145 -1.55 6.71 4.08
C ILE A 145 -2.04 5.43 3.38
N ILE A 146 -3.19 5.47 2.71
CA ILE A 146 -3.76 4.28 2.06
C ILE A 146 -2.81 3.73 1.00
N ASN A 147 -2.23 4.59 0.15
CA ASN A 147 -1.28 4.16 -0.87
C ASN A 147 -0.02 3.52 -0.27
N TRP A 148 0.46 4.03 0.86
CA TRP A 148 1.64 3.49 1.53
C TRP A 148 1.38 2.09 2.09
N TYR A 149 0.25 1.91 2.78
CA TYR A 149 -0.17 0.60 3.29
C TYR A 149 -0.46 -0.39 2.16
N ASP A 150 -1.16 0.04 1.10
CA ASP A 150 -1.48 -0.79 -0.07
C ASP A 150 -0.21 -1.29 -0.78
N LYS A 151 0.76 -0.39 -1.03
CA LYS A 151 2.05 -0.77 -1.63
C LYS A 151 2.85 -1.71 -0.73
N ARG A 152 2.83 -1.49 0.59
CA ARG A 152 3.49 -2.38 1.54
C ARG A 152 2.87 -3.76 1.51
N ALA A 153 1.56 -3.82 1.53
CA ALA A 153 0.74 -5.03 1.43
C ALA A 153 1.02 -5.83 0.14
N GLN A 154 1.11 -5.14 -1.00
CA GLN A 154 1.45 -5.74 -2.29
C GLN A 154 2.87 -6.33 -2.28
N ARG A 155 3.88 -5.57 -1.82
CA ARG A 155 5.26 -6.06 -1.71
C ARG A 155 5.38 -7.27 -0.78
N GLU A 156 4.66 -7.25 0.33
CA GLU A 156 4.65 -8.38 1.26
C GLU A 156 4.15 -9.66 0.58
N ILE A 157 3.16 -9.56 -0.30
CA ILE A 157 2.65 -10.71 -1.06
C ILE A 157 3.61 -11.09 -2.18
N GLU A 158 4.15 -10.13 -2.92
CA GLU A 158 5.10 -10.36 -4.01
C GLU A 158 6.26 -11.24 -3.58
N VAL A 159 6.90 -10.92 -2.45
CA VAL A 159 8.00 -11.71 -1.86
C VAL A 159 7.55 -13.09 -1.37
N GLN A 160 6.25 -13.25 -1.03
CA GLN A 160 5.71 -14.53 -0.55
C GLN A 160 5.35 -15.49 -1.68
N ILE A 161 5.08 -15.00 -2.88
CA ILE A 161 4.67 -15.80 -4.06
C ILE A 161 5.63 -16.97 -4.33
N PRO A 162 6.94 -16.76 -4.57
CA PRO A 162 7.83 -17.87 -4.97
C PRO A 162 7.93 -18.95 -3.89
N ILE A 163 8.00 -18.55 -2.62
CA ILE A 163 8.07 -19.46 -1.48
C ILE A 163 6.77 -20.25 -1.31
N PHE A 164 5.63 -19.60 -1.52
CA PHE A 164 4.33 -20.25 -1.37
C PHE A 164 4.09 -21.27 -2.49
N PHE A 165 4.36 -20.90 -3.74
CA PHE A 165 4.19 -21.80 -4.88
C PHE A 165 5.22 -22.94 -4.93
N SER A 166 6.40 -22.79 -4.32
CA SER A 166 7.32 -23.93 -4.19
C SER A 166 6.81 -25.01 -3.24
N ILE A 167 6.07 -24.64 -2.18
CA ILE A 167 5.37 -25.60 -1.32
C ILE A 167 4.26 -26.29 -2.12
N VAL A 168 3.50 -25.53 -2.92
CA VAL A 168 2.46 -26.10 -3.80
C VAL A 168 3.08 -27.07 -4.80
N LEU A 169 4.21 -26.69 -5.43
CA LEU A 169 4.94 -27.55 -6.37
C LEU A 169 5.30 -28.89 -5.74
N ALA A 170 5.94 -28.88 -4.58
CA ALA A 170 6.36 -30.11 -3.89
C ALA A 170 5.18 -31.04 -3.56
N LEU A 171 4.01 -30.47 -3.22
CA LEU A 171 2.80 -31.26 -2.95
C LEU A 171 2.17 -31.82 -4.23
N VAL A 172 2.22 -31.07 -5.33
CA VAL A 172 1.73 -31.52 -6.65
C VAL A 172 2.65 -32.59 -7.24
N GLU A 173 3.97 -32.46 -7.09
CA GLU A 173 4.95 -33.51 -7.46
C GLU A 173 4.74 -34.80 -6.65
N ALA A 174 4.27 -34.69 -5.41
CA ALA A 174 3.85 -35.83 -4.59
C ALA A 174 2.47 -36.41 -5.01
N GLY A 175 1.87 -35.93 -6.10
CA GLY A 175 0.61 -36.44 -6.64
C GLY A 175 -0.66 -35.80 -6.05
N MET A 176 -0.56 -34.72 -5.27
CA MET A 176 -1.76 -34.04 -4.77
C MET A 176 -2.43 -33.21 -5.88
N PRO A 177 -3.78 -33.20 -5.94
CA PRO A 177 -4.50 -32.25 -6.78
C PRO A 177 -4.14 -30.81 -6.42
N VAL A 178 -3.96 -29.94 -7.42
CA VAL A 178 -3.55 -28.53 -7.21
C VAL A 178 -4.41 -27.80 -6.20
N HIS A 179 -5.73 -27.99 -6.26
CA HIS A 179 -6.67 -27.42 -5.31
C HIS A 179 -6.33 -27.79 -3.86
N SER A 180 -6.10 -29.08 -3.60
CA SER A 180 -5.77 -29.60 -2.28
C SER A 180 -4.36 -29.21 -1.84
N ALA A 181 -3.40 -29.17 -2.77
CA ALA A 181 -2.04 -28.71 -2.53
C ALA A 181 -2.02 -27.24 -2.10
N MET A 182 -2.85 -26.40 -2.73
CA MET A 182 -3.02 -24.99 -2.40
C MET A 182 -3.54 -24.78 -0.97
N SER A 183 -4.57 -25.56 -0.59
CA SER A 183 -5.11 -25.59 0.77
C SER A 183 -4.07 -25.96 1.81
N LYS A 184 -3.32 -27.03 1.53
CA LYS A 184 -2.30 -27.53 2.43
C LYS A 184 -1.12 -26.54 2.53
N ALA A 185 -0.71 -25.91 1.43
CA ALA A 185 0.30 -24.87 1.42
C ALA A 185 -0.15 -23.64 2.24
N ALA A 186 -1.41 -23.22 2.14
CA ALA A 186 -1.98 -22.15 2.94
C ALA A 186 -1.92 -22.44 4.45
N SER A 187 -2.17 -23.69 4.86
CA SER A 187 -2.02 -24.11 6.25
C SER A 187 -0.56 -24.13 6.74
N ARG A 188 0.40 -24.43 5.87
CA ARG A 188 1.83 -24.53 6.21
C ARG A 188 2.56 -23.18 6.16
N TYR A 189 2.02 -22.22 5.41
CA TYR A 189 2.58 -20.88 5.25
C TYR A 189 1.55 -19.80 5.62
N PRO A 190 1.24 -19.62 6.92
CA PRO A 190 0.18 -18.73 7.40
C PRO A 190 0.54 -17.23 7.37
N LYS A 191 1.36 -16.81 6.38
CA LYS A 191 1.62 -15.41 6.08
C LYS A 191 0.46 -14.82 5.26
N ARG A 192 0.60 -13.57 4.82
CA ARG A 192 -0.44 -12.79 4.14
C ARG A 192 -1.02 -13.51 2.92
N LEU A 193 -0.18 -14.08 2.06
CA LEU A 193 -0.63 -14.85 0.88
C LEU A 193 -1.38 -16.12 1.28
N GLY A 194 -0.85 -16.91 2.24
CA GLY A 194 -1.53 -18.11 2.72
C GLY A 194 -2.87 -17.81 3.39
N GLN A 195 -2.99 -16.69 4.10
CA GLN A 195 -4.26 -16.24 4.68
C GLN A 195 -5.28 -15.86 3.60
N GLU A 196 -4.86 -15.14 2.56
CA GLU A 196 -5.72 -14.79 1.43
C GLU A 196 -6.19 -16.04 0.66
N ILE A 197 -5.32 -17.04 0.48
CA ILE A 197 -5.69 -18.32 -0.14
C ILE A 197 -6.63 -19.13 0.77
N ALA A 198 -6.39 -19.20 2.08
CA ALA A 198 -7.30 -19.87 3.01
C ALA A 198 -8.69 -19.20 3.03
N ARG A 199 -8.75 -17.87 2.89
CA ARG A 199 -10.00 -17.12 2.76
C ARG A 199 -10.67 -17.36 1.41
N LEU A 200 -9.87 -17.55 0.35
CA LEU A 200 -10.38 -17.89 -0.97
C LEU A 200 -11.21 -19.18 -0.94
N GLU A 201 -10.84 -20.17 -0.14
CA GLU A 201 -11.62 -21.41 0.02
C GLU A 201 -13.01 -21.19 0.60
N VAL A 202 -13.20 -20.12 1.36
CA VAL A 202 -14.52 -19.73 1.86
C VAL A 202 -15.25 -18.89 0.80
N GLU A 203 -14.53 -17.94 0.17
CA GLU A 203 -15.07 -17.05 -0.87
C GLU A 203 -15.41 -17.81 -2.17
N GLN A 204 -14.83 -18.97 -2.45
CA GLN A 204 -15.05 -19.75 -3.68
C GLN A 204 -16.54 -20.08 -3.91
N LYS A 205 -17.32 -20.24 -2.82
CA LYS A 205 -18.78 -20.49 -2.91
C LYS A 205 -19.51 -19.35 -3.62
N ARG A 206 -18.98 -18.12 -3.56
CA ARG A 206 -19.53 -16.95 -4.24
C ARG A 206 -19.23 -16.95 -5.74
N TYR A 207 -18.09 -17.49 -6.13
CA TYR A 207 -17.61 -17.51 -7.53
C TYR A 207 -18.00 -18.78 -8.29
N GLY A 208 -18.47 -19.81 -7.59
CA GLY A 208 -18.93 -21.08 -8.14
C GLY A 208 -17.81 -22.01 -8.65
N ASN A 209 -16.62 -21.48 -8.92
CA ASN A 209 -15.46 -22.25 -9.37
C ASN A 209 -14.18 -21.71 -8.72
N TRP A 210 -13.36 -22.62 -8.19
CA TRP A 210 -12.05 -22.29 -7.63
C TRP A 210 -11.13 -21.56 -8.61
N ARG A 211 -11.13 -21.93 -9.89
CA ARG A 211 -10.26 -21.31 -10.91
C ARG A 211 -10.57 -19.82 -11.03
N LYS A 212 -11.86 -19.50 -11.22
CA LYS A 212 -12.35 -18.12 -11.27
C LYS A 212 -12.06 -17.35 -9.98
N ALA A 213 -12.23 -18.00 -8.83
CA ALA A 213 -11.92 -17.36 -7.55
C ALA A 213 -10.42 -16.99 -7.47
N LEU A 214 -9.53 -17.89 -7.88
CA LEU A 214 -8.09 -17.65 -7.86
C LEU A 214 -7.66 -16.55 -8.84
N GLU A 215 -8.29 -16.49 -10.03
CA GLU A 215 -8.09 -15.40 -10.99
C GLU A 215 -8.51 -14.04 -10.42
N GLU A 216 -9.69 -13.98 -9.81
CA GLU A 216 -10.19 -12.77 -9.15
C GLU A 216 -9.30 -12.34 -7.97
N LEU A 217 -8.73 -13.30 -7.24
CA LEU A 217 -7.74 -13.00 -6.22
C LEU A 217 -6.47 -12.39 -6.83
N ALA A 218 -6.00 -12.91 -7.96
CA ALA A 218 -4.82 -12.39 -8.65
C ALA A 218 -5.06 -10.98 -9.23
N LEU A 219 -6.22 -10.77 -9.84
CA LEU A 219 -6.66 -9.47 -10.35
C LEU A 219 -6.81 -8.44 -9.21
N ARG A 220 -7.32 -8.86 -8.04
CA ARG A 220 -7.47 -7.98 -6.86
C ARG A 220 -6.14 -7.43 -6.38
N TRP A 221 -5.10 -8.26 -6.34
CA TRP A 221 -3.76 -7.85 -5.87
C TRP A 221 -2.99 -7.01 -6.89
N GLU A 222 -3.40 -7.01 -8.17
CA GLU A 222 -2.74 -6.28 -9.27
C GLU A 222 -1.23 -6.61 -9.41
N LEU A 223 -0.84 -7.85 -9.05
CA LEU A 223 0.54 -8.34 -9.15
C LEU A 223 0.69 -9.16 -10.44
N ALA A 224 1.46 -8.66 -11.41
CA ALA A 224 1.67 -9.31 -12.70
C ALA A 224 2.25 -10.73 -12.57
N SER A 225 3.22 -10.92 -11.67
CA SER A 225 3.81 -12.23 -11.38
C SER A 225 2.78 -13.23 -10.87
N PHE A 226 1.87 -12.78 -9.99
CA PHE A 226 0.82 -13.64 -9.44
C PHE A 226 -0.19 -14.04 -10.51
N LEU A 227 -0.63 -13.08 -11.34
CA LEU A 227 -1.58 -13.32 -12.42
C LEU A 227 -1.03 -14.31 -13.46
N SER A 228 0.25 -14.18 -13.83
CA SER A 228 0.93 -15.11 -14.75
C SER A 228 0.86 -16.54 -14.21
N ILE A 229 1.32 -16.77 -12.97
CA ILE A 229 1.34 -18.10 -12.34
C ILE A 229 -0.06 -18.71 -12.31
N VAL A 230 -1.07 -17.93 -11.91
CA VAL A 230 -2.45 -18.42 -11.81
C VAL A 230 -2.98 -18.81 -13.19
N THR A 231 -2.71 -18.00 -14.22
CA THR A 231 -3.13 -18.28 -15.60
C THR A 231 -2.46 -19.55 -16.12
N ASP A 232 -1.14 -19.69 -15.89
CA ASP A 232 -0.37 -20.86 -16.29
C ASP A 232 -0.87 -22.13 -15.59
N ILE A 233 -1.19 -22.06 -14.30
CA ILE A 233 -1.81 -23.17 -13.55
C ILE A 233 -3.16 -23.55 -14.17
N GLN A 234 -4.02 -22.58 -14.46
CA GLN A 234 -5.35 -22.86 -15.00
C GLN A 234 -5.29 -23.48 -16.39
N GLU A 235 -4.39 -22.99 -17.23
CA GLU A 235 -4.14 -23.52 -18.57
C GLU A 235 -3.63 -24.96 -18.48
N ALA A 236 -2.67 -25.22 -17.60
CA ALA A 236 -2.11 -26.55 -17.39
C ALA A 236 -3.15 -27.56 -16.87
N VAL A 237 -3.99 -27.15 -15.91
CA VAL A 237 -5.10 -27.98 -15.42
C VAL A 237 -6.11 -28.29 -16.54
N THR A 238 -6.33 -27.37 -17.48
CA THR A 238 -7.30 -27.54 -18.56
C THR A 238 -6.75 -28.39 -19.70
N LYS A 239 -5.46 -28.24 -20.03
CA LYS A 239 -4.78 -28.96 -21.11
C LYS A 239 -4.19 -30.31 -20.67
N GLY A 240 -4.20 -30.62 -19.38
CA GLY A 240 -3.63 -31.86 -18.82
C GLY A 240 -2.11 -31.93 -18.93
N THR A 241 -1.43 -30.80 -19.11
CA THR A 241 0.03 -30.73 -19.15
C THR A 241 0.62 -30.78 -17.74
N SER A 242 1.90 -31.15 -17.62
CA SER A 242 2.57 -31.20 -16.32
C SER A 242 2.65 -29.80 -15.68
N ILE A 243 1.76 -29.56 -14.72
CA ILE A 243 1.69 -28.32 -13.91
C ILE A 243 3.02 -28.10 -13.18
N ALA A 244 3.69 -29.20 -12.78
CA ALA A 244 4.96 -29.15 -12.09
C ALA A 244 6.07 -28.51 -12.93
N HIS A 245 6.12 -28.78 -14.24
CA HIS A 245 7.14 -28.22 -15.12
C HIS A 245 6.98 -26.70 -15.29
N LEU A 246 5.74 -26.22 -15.47
CA LEU A 246 5.44 -24.79 -15.63
C LEU A 246 5.69 -24.01 -14.34
N LEU A 247 5.25 -24.54 -13.20
CA LEU A 247 5.51 -23.90 -11.90
C LEU A 247 7.01 -23.80 -11.61
N ARG A 248 7.78 -24.84 -11.96
CA ARG A 248 9.23 -24.85 -11.76
C ARG A 248 9.93 -23.80 -12.62
N MET A 249 9.59 -23.71 -13.91
CA MET A 249 10.12 -22.67 -14.80
C MET A 249 9.81 -21.27 -14.28
N HIS A 250 8.57 -21.01 -13.85
CA HIS A 250 8.18 -19.70 -13.35
C HIS A 250 8.88 -19.35 -12.03
N ILE A 251 9.01 -20.31 -11.10
CA ILE A 251 9.72 -20.10 -9.83
C ILE A 251 11.21 -19.84 -10.09
N GLU A 252 11.86 -20.62 -10.96
CA GLU A 252 13.26 -20.41 -11.33
C GLU A 252 13.48 -19.04 -11.99
N GLU A 253 12.55 -18.58 -12.83
CA GLU A 253 12.62 -17.25 -13.43
C GLU A 253 12.45 -16.14 -12.38
N GLN A 254 11.51 -16.27 -11.44
CA GLN A 254 11.34 -15.28 -10.36
C GLN A 254 12.57 -15.20 -9.46
N LEU A 255 13.15 -16.34 -9.08
CA LEU A 255 14.38 -16.39 -8.27
C LEU A 255 15.56 -15.73 -9.00
N ARG A 256 15.76 -16.04 -10.29
CA ARG A 256 16.79 -15.38 -11.11
C ARG A 256 16.58 -13.87 -11.19
N ARG A 257 15.34 -13.42 -11.37
CA ARG A 257 15.02 -11.98 -11.37
C ARG A 257 15.31 -11.33 -10.03
N GLU A 258 15.03 -11.99 -8.90
CA GLU A 258 15.41 -11.50 -7.58
C GLU A 258 16.94 -11.41 -7.42
N GLU A 259 17.69 -12.44 -7.86
CA GLU A 259 19.16 -12.44 -7.85
C GLU A 259 19.74 -11.30 -8.70
N ASP A 260 19.20 -11.09 -9.90
CA ASP A 260 19.58 -9.98 -10.79
C ASP A 260 19.29 -8.61 -10.15
N GLN A 261 18.15 -8.47 -9.46
CA GLN A 261 17.81 -7.25 -8.73
C GLN A 261 18.79 -7.00 -7.59
N MET A 262 19.09 -8.02 -6.78
CA MET A 262 20.07 -7.93 -5.71
C MET A 262 21.46 -7.56 -6.24
N THR A 263 21.87 -8.16 -7.36
CA THR A 263 23.15 -7.87 -8.02
C THR A 263 23.19 -6.43 -8.55
N ASN A 264 22.10 -5.96 -9.16
CA ASN A 264 21.96 -4.59 -9.62
C ASN A 264 21.97 -3.58 -8.46
N GLU A 265 21.36 -3.89 -7.32
CA GLU A 265 21.40 -3.04 -6.13
C GLU A 265 22.82 -2.95 -5.54
N VAL A 266 23.55 -4.07 -5.47
CA VAL A 266 24.97 -4.10 -5.05
C VAL A 266 25.83 -3.27 -6.00
N ASN A 267 25.62 -3.39 -7.31
CA ASN A 267 26.33 -2.60 -8.31
C ASN A 267 26.02 -1.09 -8.17
N ARG A 268 24.76 -0.72 -7.94
CA ARG A 268 24.37 0.68 -7.69
C ARG A 268 24.98 1.24 -6.41
N MET A 269 25.11 0.43 -5.35
CA MET A 269 25.81 0.81 -4.12
C MET A 269 27.29 1.06 -4.39
N SER A 270 27.95 0.20 -5.17
CA SER A 270 29.36 0.37 -5.57
C SER A 270 29.59 1.66 -6.37
N VAL A 271 28.69 1.99 -7.31
CA VAL A 271 28.77 3.23 -8.12
C VAL A 271 28.59 4.50 -7.28
N ARG A 272 27.83 4.47 -6.18
CA ARG A 272 27.68 5.63 -5.29
C ARG A 272 28.95 5.98 -4.50
N LEU A 273 29.90 5.04 -4.38
CA LEU A 273 31.18 5.27 -3.70
C LEU A 273 32.23 5.94 -4.61
N LEU A 274 32.05 5.89 -5.93
CA LEU A 274 32.98 6.48 -6.92
C LEU A 274 33.27 7.98 -6.69
N PRO A 275 32.27 8.87 -6.52
CA PRO A 275 32.56 10.30 -6.31
C PRO A 275 33.32 10.56 -5.01
N LEU A 276 33.13 9.74 -3.96
CA LEU A 276 33.88 9.86 -2.71
C LEU A 276 35.36 9.48 -2.91
N VAL A 277 35.64 8.41 -3.65
CA VAL A 277 37.02 7.98 -3.98
C VAL A 277 37.72 9.03 -4.84
N VAL A 278 37.03 9.57 -5.85
CA VAL A 278 37.59 10.63 -6.71
C VAL A 278 37.88 11.90 -5.92
N LEU A 279 37.00 12.29 -4.99
CA LEU A 279 37.23 13.47 -4.16
C LEU A 279 38.43 13.28 -3.21
N PHE A 280 38.53 12.14 -2.53
CA PHE A 280 39.57 11.90 -1.51
C PHE A 280 40.94 11.54 -2.09
N MET A 281 41.00 10.82 -3.21
CA MET A 281 42.27 10.42 -3.82
C MET A 281 42.64 11.34 -4.99
N GLY A 282 41.69 11.76 -5.81
CA GLY A 282 41.94 12.56 -7.01
C GLY A 282 42.30 14.02 -6.71
N VAL A 283 41.61 14.66 -5.76
CA VAL A 283 41.87 16.08 -5.42
C VAL A 283 43.28 16.27 -4.84
N PRO A 284 43.74 15.48 -3.85
CA PRO A 284 45.11 15.63 -3.34
C PRO A 284 46.17 15.35 -4.40
N LEU A 285 45.94 14.39 -5.30
CA LEU A 285 46.86 14.10 -6.41
C LEU A 285 46.97 15.28 -7.38
N MET A 286 45.85 15.91 -7.72
CA MET A 286 45.83 17.14 -8.53
C MET A 286 46.62 18.27 -7.87
N PHE A 287 46.43 18.49 -6.56
CA PHE A 287 47.19 19.50 -5.82
C PHE A 287 48.69 19.17 -5.73
N LEU A 288 49.06 17.89 -5.60
CA LEU A 288 50.45 17.44 -5.58
C LEU A 288 51.17 17.70 -6.92
N VAL A 289 50.50 17.43 -8.04
CA VAL A 289 51.07 17.59 -9.39
C VAL A 289 51.10 19.05 -9.82
N LEU A 290 50.05 19.82 -9.56
CA LEU A 290 49.95 21.24 -9.96
C LEU A 290 50.64 22.19 -8.98
N GLY A 291 50.81 21.79 -7.71
CA GLY A 291 51.46 22.57 -6.67
C GLY A 291 52.84 23.15 -7.05
N PRO A 292 53.80 22.34 -7.56
CA PRO A 292 55.10 22.87 -7.96
C PRO A 292 55.02 23.80 -9.18
N SER A 293 54.09 23.58 -10.10
CA SER A 293 53.89 24.46 -11.27
C SER A 293 53.43 25.87 -10.85
N PHE A 294 52.57 25.98 -9.84
CA PHE A 294 52.14 27.29 -9.32
C PHE A 294 53.26 28.03 -8.55
N ILE A 295 54.10 27.30 -7.81
CA ILE A 295 55.23 27.90 -7.08
C ILE A 295 56.33 28.33 -8.06
N GLY A 296 56.57 27.57 -9.13
CA GLY A 296 57.56 27.90 -10.16
C GLY A 296 57.24 29.20 -10.91
N ILE A 297 55.96 29.49 -11.17
CA ILE A 297 55.54 30.72 -11.86
C ILE A 297 55.76 31.97 -10.99
N LYS A 298 55.63 31.85 -9.66
CA LYS A 298 55.89 32.97 -8.74
C LYS A 298 57.37 33.37 -8.66
N ASN A 299 58.29 32.46 -8.98
CA ASN A 299 59.74 32.74 -8.98
C ASN A 299 60.27 33.27 -10.33
N GLN A 300 59.44 33.35 -11.36
CA GLN A 300 59.81 33.87 -12.69
C GLN A 300 59.18 35.24 -13.03
N LEU A 301 58.30 35.75 -12.15
CA LEU A 301 57.75 37.11 -12.17
C LEU A 301 58.45 37.95 -11.09
#